data_AF-F4PGE4-F1
#
_entry.id   AF-F4PGE4-F1
#
_cell.length_a   1.000
_cell.length_b   1.000
_cell.length_c   1.000
_cell.angle_alpha   90.00
_cell.angle_beta   90.00
_cell.angle_gamma   90.00
#
_symmetry.space_group_name_H-M   'P 1'
#
loop_
_entity.id
_entity.type
_entity.pdbx_description
1 polymer ?
#
loop_
_entity_poly.entity_id
_entity_poly.type
_entity_poly.pdbx_seq_one_letter_code
_entity_poly.pdbx_strand_id
1 'polypeptide(L)'
;MCNNNKIDSVFKLAINNQYTRRLIFGHVESIHQRLEIPSVKYEHIQNCLYSLIQYNQTDAFINQFPRYCEQYRTIYGWLNFDRFQPVLDIILSKNNTRALSFMLDHVKQYRESIVDTYVGQSIPPLSIADNPQIDSDARRWSRNNTLTIETINILLDSGIRVVRSSYLISIIQLLVSNCQLERLTKLTTEQLQAGHKFNRQCLDDLFDNHGHIDQWRVLAVIRVMHNGNILYRNDWKHIQSLAIANRLDSVLEYHQQMKSDISNLALQVNMPPITGSNTQDTDTFSLSTTSTLYNHYTSLLLKQPPPSNNDNNITQFASLHLQQQQPLSNDDDDDNNNNNNNNYVDHNNNMAKFMYEQYFGGLLVKDKNIIDKCQDYFSKYEPKQLFTVLNWSNIETSRLDACRLGLLPIVKLLSFRFFYQQLYTVAIQYNQIQIVQFFVENQQLQLNTGIFQSTFSNPLSEEMFNYLWPFFEDRTKNTQVISKCIKTVLSHPNYLAVIQHIDRLVNQYIVQLNGKRPIFWLDQILSFPKNLLILDFFFSKFYVPCDEPQSKSHDHTKNDSAMAIALKHGYIFNNISIVTHNNN
;
A
#
# COMPACT_ATOMS: atom_id res chain seq x y z
N MET A 1 35.97 -11.54 1.16
CA MET A 1 35.45 -11.06 2.45
C MET A 1 36.41 -10.01 3.00
N CYS A 2 36.12 -8.73 2.78
CA CYS A 2 36.93 -7.63 3.32
C CYS A 2 36.58 -7.39 4.79
N ASN A 3 37.61 -7.07 5.57
CA ASN A 3 37.64 -7.13 7.03
C ASN A 3 36.88 -5.92 7.64
N ASN A 4 35.56 -6.05 7.84
CA ASN A 4 34.67 -4.98 8.35
C ASN A 4 35.16 -4.34 9.68
N ASN A 5 35.89 -5.10 10.51
CA ASN A 5 36.40 -4.62 11.79
C ASN A 5 37.42 -3.48 11.69
N LYS A 6 38.17 -3.38 10.57
CA LYS A 6 39.13 -2.29 10.38
C LYS A 6 38.47 -0.97 9.99
N ILE A 7 37.42 -1.02 9.15
CA ILE A 7 36.68 0.18 8.73
C ILE A 7 35.98 0.81 9.92
N ASP A 8 35.33 0.01 10.77
CA ASP A 8 34.69 0.47 12.00
C ASP A 8 35.67 1.11 12.99
N SER A 9 36.90 0.60 13.08
CA SER A 9 37.93 1.16 13.96
C SER A 9 38.40 2.55 13.49
N VAL A 10 38.52 2.76 12.18
CA VAL A 10 38.93 4.03 11.60
C VAL A 10 37.81 5.06 11.70
N PHE A 11 36.55 4.67 11.48
CA PHE A 11 35.40 5.54 11.68
C PHE A 11 35.24 5.94 13.16
N LYS A 12 35.42 5.00 14.11
CA LYS A 12 35.40 5.33 15.54
C LYS A 12 36.51 6.31 15.93
N LEU A 13 37.73 6.13 15.40
CA LEU A 13 38.84 7.06 15.60
C LEU A 13 38.56 8.46 15.02
N ALA A 14 37.96 8.53 13.83
CA ALA A 14 37.58 9.79 13.18
C ALA A 14 36.45 10.52 13.93
N ILE A 15 35.47 9.79 14.47
CA ILE A 15 34.35 10.34 15.25
C ILE A 15 34.81 10.81 16.64
N ASN A 16 35.71 10.07 17.29
CA ASN A 16 36.20 10.40 18.63
C ASN A 16 37.26 11.52 18.63
N ASN A 17 37.91 11.78 17.49
CA ASN A 17 38.81 12.92 17.37
C ASN A 17 38.00 14.21 17.16
N GLN A 18 37.99 15.08 18.17
CA GLN A 18 37.23 16.34 18.14
C GLN A 18 37.60 17.25 16.97
N TYR A 19 38.88 17.29 16.57
CA TYR A 19 39.34 18.10 15.45
C TYR A 19 38.84 17.55 14.12
N THR A 20 39.01 16.24 13.89
CA THR A 20 38.52 15.56 12.69
C THR A 20 37.00 15.67 12.57
N ARG A 21 36.28 15.53 13.68
CA ARG A 21 34.83 15.73 13.75
C ARG A 21 34.42 17.15 13.35
N ARG A 22 35.09 18.19 13.85
CA ARG A 22 34.82 19.58 13.45
C ARG A 22 35.11 19.81 11.96
N LEU A 23 36.18 19.22 11.43
CA LEU A 23 36.49 19.30 9.99
C LEU A 23 35.42 18.61 9.14
N ILE A 24 35.02 17.39 9.49
CA ILE A 24 34.00 16.64 8.74
C ILE A 24 32.67 17.38 8.79
N PHE A 25 32.20 17.79 9.98
CA PHE A 25 30.92 18.49 10.10
C PHE A 25 30.97 19.89 9.47
N GLY A 26 32.08 20.62 9.59
CA GLY A 26 32.26 21.90 8.89
C GLY A 26 32.30 21.74 7.37
N HIS A 27 32.85 20.63 6.87
CA HIS A 27 32.85 20.33 5.44
C HIS A 27 31.46 19.93 4.95
N VAL A 28 30.73 19.10 5.70
CA VAL A 28 29.34 18.74 5.42
C VAL A 28 28.43 19.97 5.46
N GLU A 29 28.63 20.86 6.44
CA GLU A 29 27.92 22.14 6.54
C GLU A 29 28.21 23.05 5.33
N SER A 30 29.48 23.14 4.91
CA SER A 30 29.87 23.89 3.71
C SER A 30 29.30 23.28 2.43
N ILE A 31 29.22 21.95 2.34
CA ILE A 31 28.55 21.23 1.24
C ILE A 31 27.05 21.52 1.26
N HIS A 32 26.40 21.47 2.42
CA HIS A 32 24.98 21.78 2.55
C HIS A 32 24.68 23.22 2.14
N GLN A 33 25.51 24.18 2.58
CA GLN A 33 25.40 25.58 2.17
C GLN A 33 25.59 25.75 0.66
N ARG A 34 26.58 25.08 0.04
CA ARG A 34 26.84 25.15 -1.41
C ARG A 34 25.79 24.47 -2.27
N LEU A 35 25.18 23.40 -1.77
CA LEU A 35 24.11 22.68 -2.45
C LEU A 35 22.73 23.27 -2.16
N GLU A 36 22.67 24.39 -1.42
CA GLU A 36 21.43 25.00 -0.92
C GLU A 36 20.52 23.98 -0.20
N ILE A 37 21.12 22.93 0.36
CA ILE A 37 20.41 21.97 1.18
C ILE A 37 20.13 22.71 2.48
N PRO A 38 18.85 23.03 2.79
CA PRO A 38 18.54 23.73 4.03
C PRO A 38 19.16 22.94 5.17
N SER A 39 19.97 23.62 5.99
CA SER A 39 20.57 23.06 7.22
C SER A 39 19.51 22.19 7.88
N VAL A 40 19.80 20.89 8.10
CA VAL A 40 18.82 19.83 8.44
C VAL A 40 17.78 20.40 9.41
N LYS A 41 16.66 20.87 8.86
CA LYS A 41 15.63 21.53 9.67
C LYS A 41 14.98 20.45 10.52
N TYR A 42 14.41 20.84 11.66
CA TYR A 42 13.75 19.93 12.60
C TYR A 42 12.71 18.99 11.94
N GLU A 43 12.12 19.45 10.85
CA GLU A 43 11.21 18.72 9.94
C GLU A 43 11.83 17.43 9.35
N HIS A 44 13.16 17.38 9.22
CA HIS A 44 13.91 16.21 8.76
C HIS A 44 14.16 15.19 9.88
N ILE A 45 13.85 15.49 11.15
CA ILE A 45 14.06 14.57 12.28
C ILE A 45 13.00 13.46 12.30
N GLN A 46 11.76 13.75 11.90
CA GLN A 46 10.74 12.69 11.71
C GLN A 46 11.19 11.72 10.60
N ASN A 47 11.74 12.26 9.51
CA ASN A 47 12.41 11.49 8.46
C ASN A 47 13.67 10.77 8.99
N CYS A 48 14.35 11.33 10.00
CA CYS A 48 15.51 10.72 10.64
C CYS A 48 15.11 9.47 11.44
N LEU A 49 14.14 9.54 12.37
CA LEU A 49 13.68 8.37 13.12
C LEU A 49 13.15 7.27 12.19
N TYR A 50 12.37 7.66 11.18
CA TYR A 50 11.92 6.76 10.12
C TYR A 50 13.10 6.09 9.41
N SER A 51 14.09 6.87 8.98
CA SER A 51 15.29 6.39 8.29
C SER A 51 16.12 5.46 9.18
N LEU A 52 16.25 5.76 10.47
CA LEU A 52 16.99 4.90 11.41
C LEU A 52 16.38 3.49 11.43
N ILE A 53 15.05 3.38 11.48
CA ILE A 53 14.38 2.07 11.40
C ILE A 53 14.48 1.48 9.99
N GLN A 54 14.31 2.29 8.94
CA GLN A 54 14.42 1.84 7.55
C GLN A 54 15.78 1.18 7.25
N TYR A 55 16.86 1.72 7.83
CA TYR A 55 18.23 1.25 7.71
C TYR A 55 18.68 0.35 8.87
N ASN A 56 17.74 -0.23 9.64
CA ASN A 56 18.00 -1.16 10.74
C ASN A 56 18.94 -0.63 11.86
N GLN A 57 18.99 0.67 12.06
CA GLN A 57 19.75 1.34 13.13
C GLN A 57 18.94 1.46 14.42
N THR A 58 18.48 0.32 14.95
CA THR A 58 17.60 0.25 16.14
C THR A 58 18.22 0.91 17.37
N ASP A 59 19.51 0.74 17.64
CA ASP A 59 20.18 1.35 18.79
C ASP A 59 20.20 2.89 18.68
N ALA A 60 20.45 3.40 17.47
CA ALA A 60 20.40 4.83 17.21
C ALA A 60 18.97 5.37 17.39
N PHE A 61 17.96 4.64 16.91
CA PHE A 61 16.56 4.97 17.15
C PHE A 61 16.25 5.08 18.65
N ILE A 62 16.59 4.04 19.43
CA ILE A 62 16.39 3.99 20.89
C ILE A 62 17.04 5.18 21.59
N ASN A 63 18.26 5.55 21.18
CA ASN A 63 18.98 6.69 21.77
C ASN A 63 18.39 8.06 21.40
N GLN A 64 17.76 8.19 20.23
CA GLN A 64 17.23 9.47 19.73
C GLN A 64 15.76 9.69 20.07
N PHE A 65 14.97 8.61 20.20
CA PHE A 65 13.53 8.69 20.40
C PHE A 65 13.13 9.49 21.65
N PRO A 66 13.75 9.32 22.84
CA PRO A 66 13.40 10.11 24.02
C PRO A 66 13.61 11.62 23.83
N ARG A 67 14.73 12.00 23.20
CA ARG A 67 15.02 13.40 22.90
C ARG A 67 13.98 13.99 21.97
N TYR A 68 13.53 13.22 20.99
CA TYR A 68 12.47 13.64 20.08
C TYR A 68 11.13 13.81 20.80
N CYS A 69 10.77 12.90 21.72
CA CYS A 69 9.56 13.05 22.55
C CYS A 69 9.61 14.33 23.41
N GLU A 70 10.73 14.60 24.07
CA GLU A 70 10.90 15.79 24.90
C GLU A 70 10.87 17.10 24.09
N GLN A 71 11.50 17.10 22.91
CA GLN A 71 11.45 18.25 22.01
C GLN A 71 10.04 18.48 21.47
N TYR A 72 9.34 17.41 21.07
CA TYR A 72 7.96 17.49 20.61
C TYR A 72 7.05 18.07 21.69
N ARG A 73 7.22 17.61 22.94
CA ARG A 73 6.54 18.19 24.11
C ARG A 73 6.78 19.69 24.22
N THR A 74 8.03 20.11 24.11
CA THR A 74 8.42 21.52 24.29
C THR A 74 7.73 22.42 23.26
N ILE A 75 7.54 21.93 22.04
CA ILE A 75 6.91 22.69 20.95
C ILE A 75 5.38 22.71 21.07
N TYR A 76 4.76 21.56 21.38
CA TYR A 76 3.31 21.40 21.26
C TYR A 76 2.56 21.32 22.60
N GLY A 77 3.27 21.33 23.73
CA GLY A 77 2.71 21.22 25.08
C GLY A 77 2.24 19.81 25.46
N TRP A 78 1.88 18.97 24.49
CA TRP A 78 1.50 17.57 24.69
C TRP A 78 2.09 16.65 23.63
N LEU A 79 2.12 15.35 23.93
CA LEU A 79 2.60 14.33 23.01
C LEU A 79 1.42 13.78 22.20
N ASN A 80 1.34 14.12 20.91
CA ASN A 80 0.32 13.58 20.02
C ASN A 80 0.84 12.29 19.37
N PHE A 81 0.27 11.14 19.75
CA PHE A 81 0.70 9.83 19.25
C PHE A 81 0.53 9.69 17.73
N ASP A 82 -0.45 10.35 17.13
CA ASP A 82 -0.71 10.31 15.69
C ASP A 82 0.48 10.82 14.85
N ARG A 83 1.34 11.65 15.45
CA ARG A 83 2.55 12.16 14.79
C ARG A 83 3.66 11.13 14.71
N PHE A 84 3.64 10.13 15.58
CA PHE A 84 4.55 8.98 15.52
C PHE A 84 4.05 7.90 14.57
N GLN A 85 2.87 8.05 13.98
CA GLN A 85 2.29 7.04 13.08
C GLN A 85 3.25 6.61 11.97
N PRO A 86 3.94 7.50 11.22
CA PRO A 86 4.88 7.05 10.18
C PRO A 86 6.05 6.22 10.72
N VAL A 87 6.51 6.52 11.94
CA VAL A 87 7.58 5.78 12.63
C VAL A 87 7.06 4.42 13.11
N LEU A 88 5.85 4.36 13.66
CA LEU A 88 5.17 3.12 14.00
C LEU A 88 4.95 2.23 12.76
N ASP A 89 4.47 2.81 11.66
CA ASP A 89 4.19 2.11 10.41
C ASP A 89 5.46 1.40 9.89
N ILE A 90 6.64 2.06 9.92
CA ILE A 90 7.91 1.45 9.49
C ILE A 90 8.43 0.42 10.49
N ILE A 91 8.33 0.67 11.81
CA ILE A 91 8.70 -0.29 12.87
C ILE A 91 7.94 -1.60 12.69
N LEU A 92 6.62 -1.50 12.51
CA LEU A 92 5.74 -2.64 12.29
C LEU A 92 6.02 -3.33 10.95
N SER A 93 6.23 -2.56 9.87
CA SER A 93 6.58 -3.16 8.56
C SER A 93 7.90 -3.93 8.57
N LYS A 94 8.83 -3.56 9.45
CA LYS A 94 10.14 -4.19 9.63
C LYS A 94 10.12 -5.26 10.72
N ASN A 95 8.99 -5.48 11.39
CA ASN A 95 8.87 -6.33 12.60
C ASN A 95 9.97 -6.05 13.63
N ASN A 96 10.31 -4.78 13.83
CA ASN A 96 11.36 -4.40 14.75
C ASN A 96 10.82 -4.35 16.18
N THR A 97 10.66 -5.53 16.79
CA THR A 97 10.04 -5.72 18.11
C THR A 97 10.75 -4.92 19.20
N ARG A 98 12.09 -4.84 19.13
CA ARG A 98 12.89 -4.06 20.08
C ARG A 98 12.62 -2.54 19.99
N ALA A 99 12.55 -1.98 18.79
CA ALA A 99 12.17 -0.57 18.60
C ALA A 99 10.72 -0.32 19.05
N LEU A 100 9.82 -1.27 18.74
CA LEU A 100 8.42 -1.19 19.11
C LEU A 100 8.25 -1.15 20.63
N SER A 101 8.75 -2.16 21.36
CA SER A 101 8.66 -2.23 22.82
C SER A 101 9.20 -0.95 23.46
N PHE A 102 10.40 -0.51 23.05
CA PHE A 102 10.99 0.71 23.59
C PHE A 102 10.11 1.94 23.33
N MET A 103 9.59 2.09 22.10
CA MET A 103 8.73 3.22 21.75
C MET A 103 7.45 3.23 22.59
N LEU A 104 6.76 2.09 22.70
CA LEU A 104 5.49 2.01 23.43
C LEU A 104 5.70 2.18 24.94
N ASP A 105 6.75 1.57 25.50
CA ASP A 105 7.10 1.71 26.92
C ASP A 105 7.45 3.16 27.26
N HIS A 106 8.23 3.83 26.41
CA HIS A 106 8.60 5.22 26.63
C HIS A 106 7.38 6.15 26.54
N VAL A 107 6.50 5.95 25.56
CA VAL A 107 5.25 6.72 25.44
C VAL A 107 4.33 6.48 26.65
N LYS A 108 4.27 5.24 27.15
CA LYS A 108 3.50 4.90 28.34
C LYS A 108 4.03 5.58 29.60
N GLN A 109 5.32 5.44 29.90
CA GLN A 109 6.00 6.10 31.02
C GLN A 109 5.83 7.61 30.97
N TYR A 110 5.97 8.17 29.77
CA TYR A 110 5.80 9.59 29.55
C TYR A 110 4.37 10.05 29.86
N ARG A 111 3.34 9.29 29.45
CA ARG A 111 1.94 9.59 29.78
C ARG A 111 1.70 9.55 31.28
N GLU A 112 2.21 8.54 31.96
CA GLU A 112 2.11 8.39 33.42
C GLU A 112 2.71 9.63 34.13
N SER A 113 3.86 10.13 33.66
CA SER A 113 4.48 11.34 34.23
C SER A 113 3.66 12.64 34.06
N ILE A 114 2.83 12.74 33.02
CA ILE A 114 1.97 13.90 32.77
C ILE A 114 0.75 13.90 33.69
N VAL A 115 0.17 12.73 33.95
CA VAL A 115 -1.03 12.58 34.80
C VAL A 115 -0.79 13.21 36.17
N ASP A 116 0.41 13.05 36.72
CA ASP A 116 0.78 13.62 38.03
C ASP A 116 0.87 15.16 38.02
N THR A 117 1.11 15.75 36.85
CA THR A 117 1.28 17.21 36.70
C THR A 117 -0.03 17.92 36.38
N TYR A 118 -0.96 17.25 35.70
CA TYR A 118 -2.25 17.81 35.27
C TYR A 118 -3.42 17.17 36.03
N VAL A 119 -3.55 17.52 37.30
CA VAL A 119 -4.69 17.10 38.13
C VAL A 119 -5.98 17.69 37.56
N GLY A 120 -6.81 16.86 36.91
CA GLY A 120 -8.21 17.16 36.60
C GLY A 120 -8.63 17.12 35.12
N GLN A 121 -7.73 16.88 34.16
CA GLN A 121 -8.12 16.65 32.76
C GLN A 121 -7.99 15.18 32.38
N SER A 122 -9.07 14.57 31.87
CA SER A 122 -9.02 13.18 31.40
C SER A 122 -8.17 13.11 30.13
N ILE A 123 -6.96 12.55 30.22
CA ILE A 123 -6.10 12.33 29.07
C ILE A 123 -6.74 11.21 28.22
N PRO A 124 -7.09 11.46 26.95
CA PRO A 124 -7.71 10.45 26.10
C PRO A 124 -6.83 9.19 26.01
N PRO A 125 -7.44 7.99 25.88
CA PRO A 125 -6.68 6.75 25.75
C PRO A 125 -5.75 6.82 24.54
N LEU A 126 -4.52 6.34 24.71
CA LEU A 126 -3.59 6.15 23.59
C LEU A 126 -4.25 5.20 22.59
N SER A 127 -4.50 5.72 21.40
CA SER A 127 -5.16 5.02 20.32
C SER A 127 -4.33 5.15 19.05
N ILE A 128 -4.10 4.04 18.37
CA ILE A 128 -3.63 4.04 16.98
C ILE A 128 -4.89 4.22 16.13
N ALA A 129 -5.25 5.48 15.84
CA ALA A 129 -6.48 5.84 15.15
C ALA A 129 -6.31 5.86 13.62
N ASP A 130 -7.42 5.67 12.90
CA ASP A 130 -7.48 5.93 11.47
C ASP A 130 -7.34 7.44 11.22
N ASN A 131 -6.20 7.89 10.69
CA ASN A 131 -6.07 9.24 10.17
C ASN A 131 -6.55 9.24 8.70
N PRO A 132 -7.70 9.86 8.37
CA PRO A 132 -8.29 9.82 7.04
C PRO A 132 -7.42 10.47 5.96
N GLN A 133 -6.41 11.27 6.33
CA GLN A 133 -5.48 11.86 5.36
C GLN A 133 -4.39 10.90 4.86
N ILE A 134 -4.20 9.72 5.47
CA ILE A 134 -3.13 8.75 5.14
C ILE A 134 -3.72 7.44 4.57
N ASP A 135 -4.86 7.54 3.88
CA ASP A 135 -5.60 6.36 3.40
C ASP A 135 -4.99 5.73 2.13
N SER A 136 -4.17 6.48 1.38
CA SER A 136 -3.42 5.95 0.24
C SER A 136 -2.29 5.00 0.66
N ASP A 137 -1.66 5.24 1.81
CA ASP A 137 -0.58 4.40 2.32
C ASP A 137 -1.10 3.18 3.08
N ALA A 138 -2.31 3.25 3.65
CA ALA A 138 -2.97 2.10 4.29
C ALA A 138 -3.14 0.91 3.32
N ARG A 139 -3.45 1.17 2.04
CA ARG A 139 -3.53 0.12 1.00
C ARG A 139 -2.18 -0.48 0.64
N ARG A 140 -1.09 0.29 0.79
CA ARG A 140 0.27 -0.18 0.56
C ARG A 140 0.73 -1.06 1.72
N TRP A 141 0.31 -0.71 2.93
CA TRP A 141 0.59 -1.44 4.16
C TRP A 141 -0.08 -2.84 4.16
N SER A 142 -1.34 -2.95 3.72
CA SER A 142 -2.08 -4.22 3.76
C SER A 142 -1.55 -5.30 2.81
N ARG A 143 -0.71 -4.96 1.83
CA ARG A 143 -0.24 -5.92 0.81
C ARG A 143 1.08 -6.59 1.15
N ASN A 144 1.92 -5.96 1.97
CA ASN A 144 3.32 -6.39 2.12
C ASN A 144 3.77 -6.62 3.57
N ASN A 145 2.95 -6.32 4.58
CA ASN A 145 3.40 -6.43 5.96
C ASN A 145 2.94 -7.74 6.59
N THR A 146 3.91 -8.59 6.87
CA THR A 146 3.76 -9.81 7.67
C THR A 146 4.05 -9.47 9.13
N LEU A 147 3.07 -8.97 9.88
CA LEU A 147 3.22 -8.86 11.33
C LEU A 147 3.60 -10.23 11.91
N THR A 148 4.50 -10.25 12.89
CA THR A 148 4.81 -11.48 13.64
C THR A 148 3.94 -11.59 14.91
N ILE A 149 3.75 -12.81 15.42
CA ILE A 149 3.04 -13.04 16.69
C ILE A 149 3.71 -12.29 17.86
N GLU A 150 5.05 -12.21 17.87
CA GLU A 150 5.80 -11.43 18.86
C GLU A 150 5.43 -9.94 18.81
N THR A 151 5.37 -9.37 17.60
CA THR A 151 4.97 -7.96 17.40
C THR A 151 3.54 -7.73 17.87
N ILE A 152 2.60 -8.65 17.58
CA ILE A 152 1.22 -8.55 18.06
C ILE A 152 1.16 -8.61 19.59
N ASN A 153 1.90 -9.53 20.21
CA ASN A 153 1.91 -9.65 21.66
C ASN A 153 2.38 -8.34 22.32
N ILE A 154 3.43 -7.72 21.78
CA ILE A 154 3.90 -6.40 22.25
C ILE A 154 2.81 -5.33 22.11
N LEU A 155 2.12 -5.27 20.96
CA LEU A 155 1.02 -4.32 20.76
C LEU A 155 -0.10 -4.53 21.77
N LEU A 156 -0.55 -5.77 21.96
CA LEU A 156 -1.66 -6.08 22.87
C LEU A 156 -1.28 -5.88 24.34
N ASP A 157 -0.03 -6.16 24.72
CA ASP A 157 0.44 -6.01 26.10
C ASP A 157 0.83 -4.56 26.45
N SER A 158 1.01 -3.69 25.45
CA SER A 158 1.29 -2.26 25.67
C SER A 158 0.15 -1.49 26.34
N GLY A 159 -1.08 -2.01 26.28
CA GLY A 159 -2.29 -1.31 26.73
C GLY A 159 -2.74 -0.18 25.81
N ILE A 160 -2.10 -0.01 24.65
CA ILE A 160 -2.49 0.96 23.62
C ILE A 160 -3.62 0.37 22.80
N ARG A 161 -4.72 1.12 22.64
CA ARG A 161 -5.87 0.66 21.88
C ARG A 161 -5.54 0.73 20.39
N VAL A 162 -5.45 -0.42 19.73
CA VAL A 162 -5.35 -0.46 18.26
C VAL A 162 -6.76 -0.24 17.70
N VAL A 163 -6.99 0.87 16.99
CA VAL A 163 -8.31 1.19 16.40
C VAL A 163 -8.26 1.18 14.87
N ARG A 164 -7.07 1.39 14.29
CA ARG A 164 -6.82 1.35 12.85
C ARG A 164 -7.25 0.01 12.26
N SER A 165 -8.26 0.04 11.38
CA SER A 165 -8.90 -1.17 10.83
C SER A 165 -7.92 -2.11 10.14
N SER A 166 -6.98 -1.57 9.36
CA SER A 166 -5.94 -2.37 8.67
C SER A 166 -5.07 -3.18 9.64
N TYR A 167 -4.72 -2.62 10.80
CA TYR A 167 -3.91 -3.32 11.81
C TYR A 167 -4.72 -4.37 12.52
N LEU A 168 -5.96 -4.04 12.88
CA LEU A 168 -6.88 -4.98 13.52
C LEU A 168 -7.14 -6.20 12.63
N ILE A 169 -7.34 -6.00 11.33
CA ILE A 169 -7.51 -7.09 10.38
C ILE A 169 -6.28 -7.99 10.37
N SER A 170 -5.07 -7.44 10.24
CA SER A 170 -3.82 -8.23 10.27
C SER A 170 -3.60 -8.93 11.61
N ILE A 171 -3.92 -8.27 12.73
CA ILE A 171 -3.81 -8.84 14.07
C ILE A 171 -4.77 -10.05 14.20
N ILE A 172 -6.04 -9.86 13.87
CA ILE A 172 -7.05 -10.90 13.97
C ILE A 172 -6.70 -12.08 13.07
N GLN A 173 -6.32 -11.84 11.80
CA GLN A 173 -5.90 -12.90 10.89
C GLN A 173 -4.76 -13.73 11.47
N LEU A 174 -3.71 -13.09 11.97
CA LEU A 174 -2.56 -13.82 12.48
C LEU A 174 -2.87 -14.59 13.77
N LEU A 175 -3.66 -14.00 14.68
CA LEU A 175 -4.11 -14.69 15.90
C LEU A 175 -5.00 -15.90 15.57
N VAL A 176 -5.87 -15.78 14.58
CA VAL A 176 -6.74 -16.87 14.10
C VAL A 176 -5.90 -17.97 13.45
N SER A 177 -5.04 -17.64 12.47
CA SER A 177 -4.17 -18.64 11.80
C SER A 177 -3.29 -19.42 12.79
N ASN A 178 -2.84 -18.79 13.87
CA ASN A 178 -1.97 -19.40 14.89
C ASN A 178 -2.73 -19.93 16.12
N CYS A 179 -4.06 -20.03 16.05
CA CYS A 179 -4.93 -20.53 17.13
C CYS A 179 -4.68 -19.86 18.50
N GLN A 180 -4.38 -18.56 18.53
CA GLN A 180 -4.03 -17.80 19.74
C GLN A 180 -5.28 -17.30 20.48
N LEU A 181 -6.07 -18.23 21.02
CA LEU A 181 -7.36 -17.94 21.68
C LEU A 181 -7.22 -16.90 22.80
N GLU A 182 -6.26 -17.06 23.70
CA GLU A 182 -6.09 -16.20 24.88
C GLU A 182 -5.83 -14.75 24.46
N ARG A 183 -5.09 -14.55 23.37
CA ARG A 183 -4.80 -13.22 22.81
C ARG A 183 -6.00 -12.64 22.08
N LEU A 184 -6.75 -13.45 21.35
CA LEU A 184 -7.97 -13.01 20.66
C LEU A 184 -9.01 -12.48 21.66
N THR A 185 -9.14 -13.11 22.83
CA THR A 185 -10.05 -12.65 23.90
C THR A 185 -9.65 -11.33 24.56
N LYS A 186 -8.43 -10.83 24.34
CA LYS A 186 -8.00 -9.50 24.83
C LYS A 186 -8.55 -8.35 23.97
N LEU A 187 -9.05 -8.64 22.75
CA LEU A 187 -9.64 -7.63 21.88
C LEU A 187 -11.06 -7.29 22.34
N THR A 188 -11.43 -6.01 22.31
CA THR A 188 -12.81 -5.60 22.59
C THR A 188 -13.75 -6.01 21.46
N THR A 189 -15.05 -6.11 21.74
CA THR A 189 -16.07 -6.42 20.73
C THR A 189 -16.01 -5.45 19.56
N GLU A 190 -15.75 -4.15 19.80
CA GLU A 190 -15.63 -3.16 18.72
C GLU A 190 -14.37 -3.40 17.86
N GLN A 191 -13.26 -3.83 18.47
CA GLN A 191 -12.03 -4.15 17.74
C GLN A 191 -12.21 -5.41 16.88
N LEU A 192 -12.89 -6.42 17.41
CA LEU A 192 -13.28 -7.63 16.68
C LEU A 192 -14.17 -7.28 15.47
N GLN A 193 -15.19 -6.45 15.67
CA GLN A 193 -16.10 -6.00 14.61
C GLN A 193 -15.40 -5.16 13.52
N ALA A 194 -14.40 -4.35 13.89
CA ALA A 194 -13.58 -3.62 12.92
C ALA A 194 -12.77 -4.58 12.01
N GLY A 195 -12.53 -5.81 12.46
CA GLY A 195 -11.85 -6.88 11.72
C GLY A 195 -12.70 -7.64 10.70
N HIS A 196 -13.93 -7.23 10.42
CA HIS A 196 -14.88 -7.96 9.59
C HIS A 196 -14.43 -8.24 8.13
N LYS A 197 -13.38 -7.57 7.62
CA LYS A 197 -12.80 -7.81 6.29
C LYS A 197 -11.54 -8.67 6.35
N PHE A 198 -11.55 -9.73 7.14
CA PHE A 198 -10.41 -10.64 7.21
C PHE A 198 -10.35 -11.55 5.97
N ASN A 199 -9.14 -12.01 5.63
CA ASN A 199 -8.88 -12.91 4.53
C ASN A 199 -9.23 -14.33 4.97
N ARG A 200 -10.07 -15.03 4.19
CA ARG A 200 -10.48 -16.41 4.48
C ARG A 200 -9.33 -17.39 4.58
N GLN A 201 -8.18 -17.08 3.97
CA GLN A 201 -6.96 -17.86 4.11
C GLN A 201 -6.59 -18.11 5.58
N CYS A 202 -6.89 -17.20 6.51
CA CYS A 202 -6.58 -17.44 7.92
C CYS A 202 -7.44 -18.55 8.55
N LEU A 203 -8.63 -18.82 8.01
CA LEU A 203 -9.44 -19.97 8.41
C LEU A 203 -8.87 -21.26 7.81
N ASP A 204 -8.42 -21.23 6.56
CA ASP A 204 -7.72 -22.38 5.96
C ASP A 204 -6.50 -22.74 6.83
N ASP A 205 -5.65 -21.74 7.13
CA ASP A 205 -4.49 -21.92 7.99
C ASP A 205 -4.84 -22.43 9.40
N LEU A 206 -5.94 -21.94 10.01
CA LEU A 206 -6.40 -22.40 11.32
C LEU A 206 -6.76 -23.89 11.28
N PHE A 207 -7.49 -24.33 10.27
CA PHE A 207 -7.96 -25.71 10.17
C PHE A 207 -6.83 -26.65 9.75
N ASP A 208 -6.00 -26.26 8.79
CA ASP A 208 -4.90 -27.08 8.27
C ASP A 208 -3.80 -27.27 9.32
N ASN A 209 -3.45 -26.22 10.08
CA ASN A 209 -2.37 -26.30 11.07
C ASN A 209 -2.82 -26.89 12.41
N HIS A 210 -4.08 -26.73 12.80
CA HIS A 210 -4.54 -27.05 14.16
C HIS A 210 -5.73 -28.02 14.23
N GLY A 211 -6.39 -28.33 13.11
CA GLY A 211 -7.58 -29.19 13.08
C GLY A 211 -7.32 -30.57 13.70
N HIS A 212 -6.20 -31.20 13.36
CA HIS A 212 -5.88 -32.55 13.86
C HIS A 212 -5.34 -32.59 15.29
N ILE A 213 -4.87 -31.46 15.84
CA ILE A 213 -4.15 -31.43 17.12
C ILE A 213 -5.05 -30.91 18.24
N ASP A 214 -5.79 -29.82 18.00
CA ASP A 214 -6.46 -29.04 19.04
C ASP A 214 -7.89 -28.67 18.62
N GLN A 215 -8.73 -29.65 18.28
CA GLN A 215 -10.12 -29.44 17.83
C GLN A 215 -10.93 -28.52 18.77
N TRP A 216 -10.75 -28.64 20.10
CA TRP A 216 -11.44 -27.81 21.08
C TRP A 216 -11.00 -26.33 21.00
N ARG A 217 -9.72 -26.05 20.70
CA ARG A 217 -9.22 -24.67 20.51
C ARG A 217 -9.73 -24.07 19.21
N VAL A 218 -9.73 -24.85 18.13
CA VAL A 218 -10.32 -24.43 16.85
C VAL A 218 -11.78 -24.02 17.07
N LEU A 219 -12.57 -24.86 17.74
CA LEU A 219 -13.95 -24.53 18.10
C LEU A 219 -14.04 -23.26 18.96
N ALA A 220 -13.17 -23.11 19.96
CA ALA A 220 -13.17 -21.93 20.82
C ALA A 220 -12.85 -20.63 20.04
N VAL A 221 -11.90 -20.68 19.10
CA VAL A 221 -11.60 -19.55 18.21
C VAL A 221 -12.81 -19.22 17.34
N ILE A 222 -13.47 -20.22 16.75
CA ILE A 222 -14.70 -20.02 15.95
C ILE A 222 -15.82 -19.39 16.79
N ARG A 223 -15.99 -19.82 18.05
CA ARG A 223 -16.95 -19.21 18.99
C ARG A 223 -16.63 -17.75 19.27
N VAL A 224 -15.37 -17.40 19.52
CA VAL A 224 -14.95 -16.01 19.74
C VAL A 224 -15.21 -15.16 18.49
N MET A 225 -14.86 -15.65 17.30
CA MET A 225 -15.11 -14.94 16.05
C MET A 225 -16.61 -14.76 15.76
N HIS A 226 -17.43 -15.78 16.06
CA HIS A 226 -18.88 -15.70 15.95
C HIS A 226 -19.46 -14.64 16.91
N ASN A 227 -19.12 -14.74 18.20
CA ASN A 227 -19.63 -13.83 19.23
C ASN A 227 -19.14 -12.38 19.01
N GLY A 228 -17.96 -12.22 18.41
CA GLY A 228 -17.42 -10.94 17.96
C GLY A 228 -18.06 -10.37 16.69
N ASN A 229 -19.08 -11.02 16.11
CA ASN A 229 -19.73 -10.62 14.85
C ASN A 229 -18.77 -10.49 13.66
N ILE A 230 -17.71 -11.30 13.61
CA ILE A 230 -16.73 -11.26 12.52
C ILE A 230 -17.13 -12.23 11.39
N LEU A 231 -17.82 -13.33 11.72
CA LEU A 231 -18.20 -14.37 10.75
C LEU A 231 -19.51 -14.05 10.03
N TYR A 232 -19.48 -14.03 8.69
CA TYR A 232 -20.65 -13.88 7.84
C TYR A 232 -21.16 -15.21 7.29
N ARG A 233 -22.37 -15.19 6.70
CA ARG A 233 -23.03 -16.36 6.11
C ARG A 233 -22.13 -17.17 5.16
N ASN A 234 -21.34 -16.49 4.34
CA ASN A 234 -20.44 -17.16 3.39
C ASN A 234 -19.21 -17.78 4.09
N ASP A 235 -18.79 -17.23 5.23
CA ASP A 235 -17.69 -17.78 6.01
C ASP A 235 -18.14 -19.04 6.75
N TRP A 236 -19.40 -19.12 7.19
CA TRP A 236 -19.97 -20.35 7.74
C TRP A 236 -20.03 -21.51 6.75
N LYS A 237 -20.30 -21.24 5.47
CA LYS A 237 -20.22 -22.28 4.43
C LYS A 237 -18.79 -22.80 4.29
N HIS A 238 -17.82 -21.89 4.32
CA HIS A 238 -16.39 -22.22 4.24
C HIS A 238 -15.89 -23.00 5.46
N ILE A 239 -16.26 -22.56 6.67
CA ILE A 239 -15.99 -23.26 7.93
C ILE A 239 -16.59 -24.67 7.92
N GLN A 240 -17.82 -24.83 7.41
CA GLN A 240 -18.45 -26.13 7.29
C GLN A 240 -17.67 -27.06 6.35
N SER A 241 -17.23 -26.58 5.18
CA SER A 241 -16.41 -27.39 4.27
C SER A 241 -15.07 -27.78 4.89
N LEU A 242 -14.40 -26.85 5.57
CA LEU A 242 -13.13 -27.11 6.26
C LEU A 242 -13.29 -28.10 7.41
N ALA A 243 -14.36 -27.98 8.20
CA ALA A 243 -14.67 -28.89 9.30
C ALA A 243 -14.97 -30.31 8.80
N ILE A 244 -15.69 -30.47 7.67
CA ILE A 244 -15.91 -31.79 7.04
C ILE A 244 -14.59 -32.38 6.56
N ALA A 245 -13.78 -31.59 5.84
CA ALA A 245 -12.50 -32.04 5.30
C ALA A 245 -11.54 -32.51 6.42
N ASN A 246 -11.52 -31.80 7.54
CA ASN A 246 -10.65 -32.08 8.68
C ASN A 246 -11.28 -32.99 9.75
N ARG A 247 -12.50 -33.50 9.53
CA ARG A 247 -13.25 -34.36 10.47
C ARG A 247 -13.44 -33.74 11.87
N LEU A 248 -13.82 -32.45 11.92
CA LEU A 248 -14.02 -31.70 13.16
C LEU A 248 -15.50 -31.66 13.58
N ASP A 249 -16.01 -32.79 14.07
CA ASP A 249 -17.43 -32.97 14.41
C ASP A 249 -17.95 -31.90 15.39
N SER A 250 -17.17 -31.51 16.40
CA SER A 250 -17.57 -30.47 17.37
C SER A 250 -17.83 -29.09 16.74
N VAL A 251 -17.16 -28.75 15.63
CA VAL A 251 -17.41 -27.51 14.87
C VAL A 251 -18.71 -27.65 14.06
N LEU A 252 -18.98 -28.83 13.52
CA LEU A 252 -20.22 -29.13 12.80
C LEU A 252 -21.43 -29.12 13.74
N GLU A 253 -21.33 -29.75 14.91
CA GLU A 253 -22.34 -29.73 15.96
C GLU A 253 -22.66 -28.30 16.40
N TYR A 254 -21.62 -27.49 16.64
CA TYR A 254 -21.81 -26.09 17.00
C TYR A 254 -22.55 -25.29 15.92
N HIS A 255 -22.22 -25.49 14.64
CA HIS A 255 -22.93 -24.84 13.53
C HIS A 255 -24.38 -25.32 13.41
N GLN A 256 -24.66 -26.60 13.66
CA GLN A 256 -26.03 -27.13 13.69
C GLN A 256 -26.84 -26.54 14.85
N GLN A 257 -26.25 -26.44 16.03
CA GLN A 257 -26.87 -25.81 17.20
C GLN A 257 -27.26 -24.35 16.88
N MET A 258 -26.34 -23.58 16.31
CA MET A 258 -26.62 -22.19 15.90
C MET A 258 -27.80 -22.09 14.91
N LYS A 259 -27.88 -22.99 13.93
CA LYS A 259 -29.02 -23.02 12.99
C LYS A 259 -30.33 -23.29 13.72
N SER A 260 -30.33 -24.24 14.66
CA SER A 260 -31.51 -24.56 15.47
C SER A 260 -31.95 -23.35 16.30
N ASP A 261 -31.01 -22.67 16.96
CA ASP A 261 -31.29 -21.48 17.77
C ASP A 261 -31.91 -20.35 16.95
N ILE A 262 -31.36 -20.09 15.75
CA ILE A 262 -31.90 -19.07 14.83
C ILE A 262 -33.31 -19.44 14.37
N SER A 263 -33.57 -20.71 14.03
CA SER A 263 -34.91 -21.18 13.66
C SER A 263 -35.90 -21.04 14.81
N ASN A 264 -35.51 -21.38 16.04
CA ASN A 264 -36.34 -21.24 17.23
C ASN A 264 -36.68 -19.78 17.53
N LEU A 265 -35.72 -18.86 17.37
CA LEU A 265 -35.95 -17.43 17.52
C LEU A 265 -36.87 -16.86 16.45
N ALA A 266 -36.73 -17.31 15.20
CA ALA A 266 -37.62 -16.89 14.12
C ALA A 266 -39.09 -17.29 14.40
N LEU A 267 -39.31 -18.47 14.98
CA LEU A 267 -40.63 -18.93 15.44
C LEU A 267 -41.17 -18.09 16.61
N GLN A 268 -40.31 -17.68 17.55
CA GLN A 268 -40.71 -16.86 18.70
C GLN A 268 -41.07 -15.42 18.32
N VAL A 269 -40.50 -14.87 17.24
CA VAL A 269 -40.74 -13.49 16.80
C VAL A 269 -42.05 -13.34 15.98
N ASN A 270 -42.88 -14.38 15.88
CA ASN A 270 -44.12 -14.38 15.07
C ASN A 270 -43.87 -13.92 13.62
N MET A 271 -42.70 -14.23 13.06
CA MET A 271 -42.52 -14.10 11.62
C MET A 271 -43.25 -15.27 10.94
N PRO A 272 -43.97 -15.02 9.83
CA PRO A 272 -44.65 -16.09 9.12
C PRO A 272 -43.64 -17.19 8.72
N PRO A 273 -44.03 -18.47 8.79
CA PRO A 273 -43.13 -19.57 8.48
C PRO A 273 -42.64 -19.43 7.05
N ILE A 274 -41.31 -19.45 6.86
CA ILE A 274 -40.69 -19.48 5.54
C ILE A 274 -40.88 -20.90 4.98
N THR A 275 -42.02 -21.14 4.36
CA THR A 275 -42.28 -22.37 3.61
C THR A 275 -41.64 -22.23 2.24
N GLY A 276 -40.67 -23.10 1.96
CA GLY A 276 -40.01 -23.19 0.66
C GLY A 276 -41.01 -23.62 -0.42
N SER A 277 -41.17 -22.80 -1.45
CA SER A 277 -41.69 -23.24 -2.74
C SER A 277 -40.51 -23.60 -3.65
N ASN A 278 -40.52 -24.85 -4.12
CA ASN A 278 -39.64 -25.34 -5.16
C ASN A 278 -39.84 -24.54 -6.45
N THR A 279 -38.98 -23.55 -6.69
CA THR A 279 -38.66 -23.04 -8.03
C THR A 279 -37.21 -22.61 -8.01
N GLN A 280 -36.39 -23.28 -8.84
CA GLN A 280 -35.14 -22.71 -9.31
C GLN A 280 -35.46 -21.35 -9.97
N ASP A 281 -34.56 -20.38 -9.78
CA ASP A 281 -34.61 -18.99 -10.24
C ASP A 281 -35.33 -17.99 -9.31
N THR A 282 -34.56 -17.41 -8.38
CA THR A 282 -34.30 -15.95 -8.28
C THR A 282 -33.47 -15.62 -7.03
N ASP A 283 -32.22 -15.20 -7.26
CA ASP A 283 -31.30 -14.60 -6.28
C ASP A 283 -31.73 -13.18 -5.87
N THR A 284 -32.86 -13.04 -5.18
CA THR A 284 -33.25 -11.78 -4.52
C THR A 284 -34.11 -12.02 -3.29
N PHE A 285 -33.59 -12.82 -2.34
CA PHE A 285 -34.02 -12.67 -0.94
C PHE A 285 -33.44 -11.36 -0.40
N SER A 286 -34.30 -10.46 0.11
CA SER A 286 -33.87 -9.15 0.60
C SER A 286 -32.86 -9.30 1.74
N LEU A 287 -31.65 -8.77 1.52
CA LEU A 287 -30.54 -8.75 2.48
C LEU A 287 -30.92 -8.15 3.86
N SER A 288 -32.01 -7.38 3.96
CA SER A 288 -32.37 -6.65 5.17
C SER A 288 -32.97 -7.54 6.27
N THR A 289 -33.88 -8.47 5.97
CA THR A 289 -34.66 -9.18 7.00
C THR A 289 -33.84 -10.25 7.72
N THR A 290 -33.05 -11.03 6.99
CA THR A 290 -32.13 -12.04 7.54
C THR A 290 -30.95 -11.41 8.29
N SER A 291 -30.45 -10.26 7.83
CA SER A 291 -29.42 -9.48 8.53
C SER A 291 -29.96 -8.94 9.86
N THR A 292 -31.22 -8.48 9.88
CA THR A 292 -31.85 -7.94 11.09
C THR A 292 -32.05 -9.04 12.15
N LEU A 293 -32.50 -10.24 11.76
CA LEU A 293 -32.64 -11.39 12.67
C LEU A 293 -31.29 -11.90 13.19
N TYR A 294 -30.27 -11.97 12.33
CA TYR A 294 -28.92 -12.37 12.73
C TYR A 294 -28.30 -11.36 13.71
N ASN A 295 -28.42 -10.06 13.43
CA ASN A 295 -27.96 -8.99 14.33
C ASN A 295 -28.74 -8.97 15.66
N HIS A 296 -30.04 -9.28 15.62
CA HIS A 296 -30.87 -9.41 16.82
C HIS A 296 -30.43 -10.60 17.70
N TYR A 297 -30.17 -11.77 17.10
CA TYR A 297 -29.63 -12.93 17.79
C TYR A 297 -28.28 -12.65 18.46
N THR A 298 -27.33 -12.02 17.74
CA THR A 298 -26.04 -11.70 18.36
C THR A 298 -26.17 -10.70 19.51
N SER A 299 -27.14 -9.77 19.42
CA SER A 299 -27.42 -8.83 20.51
C SER A 299 -28.01 -9.49 21.77
N LEU A 300 -28.69 -10.63 21.62
CA LEU A 300 -29.23 -11.43 22.72
C LEU A 300 -28.14 -12.29 23.40
N LEU A 301 -27.20 -12.83 22.63
CA LEU A 301 -26.03 -13.58 23.15
C LEU A 301 -25.12 -12.71 24.03
N LEU A 302 -24.97 -11.42 23.71
CA LEU A 302 -24.17 -10.46 24.49
C LEU A 302 -24.75 -10.12 25.87
N LYS A 303 -25.99 -10.52 26.17
CA LYS A 303 -26.64 -10.25 27.47
C LYS A 303 -26.54 -11.40 28.47
N GLN A 304 -25.96 -12.54 28.10
CA GLN A 304 -25.79 -13.66 29.03
C GLN A 304 -24.43 -13.58 29.74
N PRO A 305 -24.37 -13.78 31.07
CA PRO A 305 -23.11 -13.88 31.80
C PRO A 305 -22.33 -15.13 31.38
N PRO A 306 -20.98 -15.12 31.44
CA PRO A 306 -20.16 -16.25 31.01
C PRO A 306 -20.44 -17.50 31.87
N PRO A 307 -20.41 -18.71 31.28
CA PRO A 307 -20.61 -19.94 32.03
C PRO A 307 -19.43 -20.19 32.98
N SER A 308 -19.75 -20.56 34.23
CA SER A 308 -18.77 -20.95 35.24
C SER A 308 -18.10 -22.27 34.85
N ASN A 309 -16.77 -22.26 34.77
CA ASN A 309 -15.95 -23.45 34.56
C ASN A 309 -16.14 -24.46 35.70
N ASN A 310 -16.79 -25.57 35.40
CA ASN A 310 -16.48 -26.88 35.97
C ASN A 310 -17.03 -27.92 35.00
N ASP A 311 -16.16 -28.70 34.38
CA ASP A 311 -16.24 -30.16 34.47
C ASP A 311 -15.06 -30.81 33.75
N ASN A 312 -14.33 -31.60 34.55
CA ASN A 312 -13.30 -32.53 34.14
C ASN A 312 -13.95 -33.76 33.51
N ASN A 313 -13.44 -34.24 32.38
CA ASN A 313 -13.35 -35.67 32.08
C ASN A 313 -12.38 -35.92 30.92
N ILE A 314 -11.13 -36.18 31.28
CA ILE A 314 -10.06 -36.68 30.41
C ILE A 314 -9.82 -38.13 30.81
N THR A 315 -10.26 -39.10 30.00
CA THR A 315 -9.49 -40.31 29.62
C THR A 315 -10.36 -41.27 28.82
N GLN A 316 -9.75 -41.86 27.78
CA GLN A 316 -10.19 -42.96 26.92
C GLN A 316 -10.60 -42.52 25.51
N PHE A 317 -9.65 -42.57 24.58
CA PHE A 317 -9.77 -43.29 23.29
C PHE A 317 -8.47 -43.07 22.50
N ALA A 318 -7.54 -44.02 22.65
CA ALA A 318 -6.41 -44.19 21.75
C ALA A 318 -6.23 -45.69 21.53
N SER A 319 -6.48 -46.15 20.31
CA SER A 319 -5.87 -47.33 19.65
C SER A 319 -6.73 -47.77 18.45
N LEU A 320 -6.27 -47.48 17.22
CA LEU A 320 -6.37 -48.34 16.02
C LEU A 320 -6.22 -47.49 14.75
N HIS A 321 -5.01 -47.44 14.18
CA HIS A 321 -4.83 -47.43 12.74
C HIS A 321 -3.37 -47.70 12.35
N LEU A 322 -3.13 -48.86 11.75
CA LEU A 322 -2.02 -49.07 10.82
C LEU A 322 -2.40 -50.14 9.80
N GLN A 323 -1.89 -49.99 8.58
CA GLN A 323 -1.98 -50.85 7.37
C GLN A 323 -3.20 -50.62 6.46
N GLN A 324 -2.98 -49.99 5.29
CA GLN A 324 -2.53 -50.65 4.05
C GLN A 324 -2.33 -49.59 2.94
N GLN A 325 -1.15 -49.59 2.34
CA GLN A 325 -0.90 -49.09 0.98
C GLN A 325 -0.32 -50.26 0.19
N GLN A 326 -0.94 -50.62 -0.93
CA GLN A 326 -0.27 -51.11 -2.13
C GLN A 326 -1.13 -50.84 -3.37
N PRO A 327 -0.49 -50.70 -4.56
CA PRO A 327 -1.09 -50.09 -5.74
C PRO A 327 -1.78 -51.12 -6.65
N LEU A 328 -2.87 -50.72 -7.29
CA LEU A 328 -3.53 -51.48 -8.35
C LEU A 328 -2.80 -51.26 -9.68
N SER A 329 -2.45 -52.37 -10.29
CA SER A 329 -1.92 -52.54 -11.64
C SER A 329 -2.97 -52.34 -12.71
N ASN A 330 -2.46 -52.03 -13.90
CA ASN A 330 -3.13 -51.90 -15.18
C ASN A 330 -4.09 -53.05 -15.49
N ASP A 331 -5.24 -52.71 -16.07
CA ASP A 331 -5.88 -53.53 -17.09
C ASP A 331 -6.35 -52.62 -18.23
N ASP A 332 -6.14 -53.13 -19.43
CA ASP A 332 -6.50 -52.60 -20.74
C ASP A 332 -8.02 -52.54 -20.90
N ASP A 333 -8.51 -51.50 -21.58
CA ASP A 333 -9.71 -51.63 -22.43
C ASP A 333 -9.72 -50.53 -23.50
N ASP A 334 -9.63 -51.00 -24.74
CA ASP A 334 -9.95 -50.30 -25.98
C ASP A 334 -11.46 -49.99 -26.01
N ASP A 335 -11.83 -48.71 -26.11
CA ASP A 335 -12.97 -48.18 -26.91
C ASP A 335 -13.34 -46.75 -26.47
N ASN A 336 -12.82 -45.72 -27.15
CA ASN A 336 -13.54 -44.45 -27.36
C ASN A 336 -12.80 -43.46 -28.27
N ASN A 337 -12.97 -43.62 -29.58
CA ASN A 337 -12.37 -42.75 -30.58
C ASN A 337 -13.21 -41.48 -30.85
N ASN A 338 -13.53 -40.72 -29.80
CA ASN A 338 -14.09 -39.36 -29.92
C ASN A 338 -13.56 -38.36 -28.86
N ASN A 339 -12.60 -38.76 -28.01
CA ASN A 339 -11.94 -37.87 -27.03
C ASN A 339 -10.53 -37.38 -27.45
N ASN A 340 -10.00 -37.82 -28.60
CA ASN A 340 -8.63 -37.49 -29.01
C ASN A 340 -8.45 -36.02 -29.45
N ASN A 341 -9.51 -35.30 -29.82
CA ASN A 341 -9.38 -33.90 -30.20
C ASN A 341 -9.19 -32.95 -29.00
N ASN A 342 -9.70 -33.29 -27.81
CA ASN A 342 -9.53 -32.44 -26.63
C ASN A 342 -8.12 -32.56 -26.04
N ASN A 343 -7.54 -33.77 -26.03
CA ASN A 343 -6.18 -34.00 -25.54
C ASN A 343 -5.11 -33.34 -26.42
N TYR A 344 -5.32 -33.25 -27.74
CA TYR A 344 -4.39 -32.59 -28.65
C TYR A 344 -4.39 -31.05 -28.49
N VAL A 345 -5.56 -30.47 -28.21
CA VAL A 345 -5.70 -29.04 -27.93
C VAL A 345 -5.04 -28.69 -26.59
N ASP A 346 -5.26 -29.48 -25.55
CA ASP A 346 -4.66 -29.24 -24.23
C ASP A 346 -3.13 -29.40 -24.24
N HIS A 347 -2.59 -30.33 -25.03
CA HIS A 347 -1.14 -30.49 -25.16
C HIS A 347 -0.48 -29.28 -25.86
N ASN A 348 -1.10 -28.76 -26.93
CA ASN A 348 -0.60 -27.57 -27.62
C ASN A 348 -0.70 -26.29 -26.75
N ASN A 349 -1.76 -26.19 -25.94
CA ASN A 349 -1.95 -25.09 -24.98
C ASN A 349 -0.84 -25.06 -23.93
N ASN A 350 -0.49 -26.23 -23.40
CA ASN A 350 0.59 -26.36 -22.42
C ASN A 350 1.96 -26.07 -23.02
N MET A 351 2.21 -26.49 -24.27
CA MET A 351 3.49 -26.24 -24.94
C MET A 351 3.69 -24.76 -25.29
N ALA A 352 2.68 -24.07 -25.82
CA ALA A 352 2.80 -22.64 -26.12
C ALA A 352 3.00 -21.80 -24.85
N LYS A 353 2.31 -22.17 -23.76
CA LYS A 353 2.50 -21.54 -22.44
C LYS A 353 3.92 -21.77 -21.93
N PHE A 354 4.42 -23.01 -21.98
CA PHE A 354 5.79 -23.34 -21.57
C PHE A 354 6.82 -22.57 -22.40
N MET A 355 6.69 -22.54 -23.73
CA MET A 355 7.60 -21.82 -24.61
C MET A 355 7.57 -20.30 -24.36
N TYR A 356 6.42 -19.76 -23.98
CA TYR A 356 6.27 -18.37 -23.58
C TYR A 356 6.98 -18.07 -22.25
N GLU A 357 6.80 -18.91 -21.23
CA GLU A 357 7.49 -18.77 -19.93
C GLU A 357 9.01 -18.91 -20.08
N GLN A 358 9.46 -19.86 -20.90
CA GLN A 358 10.88 -20.02 -21.25
C GLN A 358 11.43 -18.79 -21.97
N TYR A 359 10.66 -18.18 -22.86
CA TYR A 359 11.10 -16.98 -23.56
C TYR A 359 11.31 -15.79 -22.62
N PHE A 360 10.40 -15.61 -21.65
CA PHE A 360 10.57 -14.60 -20.59
C PHE A 360 11.79 -14.89 -19.73
N GLY A 361 11.94 -16.14 -19.27
CA GLY A 361 13.12 -16.58 -18.52
C GLY A 361 14.40 -16.28 -19.28
N GLY A 362 14.47 -16.69 -20.55
CA GLY A 362 15.60 -16.48 -21.45
C GLY A 362 15.94 -15.00 -21.63
N LEU A 363 14.95 -14.12 -21.80
CA LEU A 363 15.18 -12.67 -21.90
C LEU A 363 15.72 -12.07 -20.60
N LEU A 364 15.22 -12.52 -19.45
CA LEU A 364 15.70 -12.05 -18.14
C LEU A 364 17.13 -12.46 -17.85
N VAL A 365 17.53 -13.69 -18.22
CA VAL A 365 18.91 -14.18 -18.04
C VAL A 365 19.83 -13.90 -19.23
N LYS A 366 19.31 -13.27 -20.29
CA LYS A 366 20.00 -13.03 -21.57
C LYS A 366 20.54 -14.31 -22.22
N ASP A 367 19.83 -15.43 -22.07
CA ASP A 367 20.18 -16.70 -22.70
C ASP A 367 19.73 -16.70 -24.17
N LYS A 368 20.69 -16.42 -25.05
CA LYS A 368 20.46 -16.34 -26.49
C LYS A 368 19.93 -17.66 -27.07
N ASN A 369 20.36 -18.82 -26.56
CA ASN A 369 19.92 -20.11 -27.09
C ASN A 369 18.44 -20.36 -26.80
N ILE A 370 17.97 -19.99 -25.60
CA ILE A 370 16.54 -20.08 -25.24
C ILE A 370 15.73 -19.08 -26.07
N ILE A 371 16.22 -17.84 -26.18
CA ILE A 371 15.58 -16.79 -26.98
C ILE A 371 15.41 -17.25 -28.44
N ASP A 372 16.46 -17.74 -29.08
CA ASP A 372 16.43 -18.16 -30.48
C ASP A 372 15.51 -19.38 -30.68
N LYS A 373 15.51 -20.36 -29.77
CA LYS A 373 14.59 -21.51 -29.80
C LYS A 373 13.13 -21.10 -29.67
N CYS A 374 12.83 -20.17 -28.76
CA CYS A 374 11.48 -19.66 -28.59
C CYS A 374 11.03 -18.81 -29.79
N GLN A 375 11.92 -18.00 -30.36
CA GLN A 375 11.63 -17.25 -31.59
C GLN A 375 11.35 -18.19 -32.77
N ASP A 376 12.15 -19.23 -32.96
CA ASP A 376 11.90 -20.25 -33.98
C ASP A 376 10.54 -20.93 -33.79
N TYR A 377 10.20 -21.29 -32.55
CA TYR A 377 8.89 -21.84 -32.20
C TYR A 377 7.75 -20.88 -32.55
N PHE A 378 7.81 -19.62 -32.09
CA PHE A 378 6.73 -18.66 -32.32
C PHE A 378 6.62 -18.22 -33.78
N SER A 379 7.70 -18.29 -34.56
CA SER A 379 7.67 -17.95 -35.99
C SER A 379 6.80 -18.89 -36.83
N LYS A 380 6.51 -20.10 -36.32
CA LYS A 380 5.68 -21.11 -36.97
C LYS A 380 4.17 -20.89 -36.77
N TYR A 381 3.78 -19.97 -35.89
CA TYR A 381 2.38 -19.70 -35.59
C TYR A 381 1.98 -18.31 -36.09
N GLU A 382 0.83 -18.25 -36.77
CA GLU A 382 0.18 -16.97 -37.02
C GLU A 382 -0.29 -16.37 -35.69
N PRO A 383 -0.19 -15.04 -35.47
CA PRO A 383 -0.59 -14.42 -34.21
C PRO A 383 -2.00 -14.84 -33.74
N LYS A 384 -2.95 -15.01 -34.68
CA LYS A 384 -4.31 -15.49 -34.38
C LYS A 384 -4.36 -16.85 -33.71
N GLN A 385 -3.45 -17.76 -34.07
CA GLN A 385 -3.38 -19.12 -33.53
C GLN A 385 -2.87 -19.12 -32.08
N LEU A 386 -2.01 -18.15 -31.71
CA LEU A 386 -1.56 -18.00 -30.32
C LEU A 386 -2.69 -17.59 -29.38
N PHE A 387 -3.65 -16.78 -29.84
CA PHE A 387 -4.80 -16.35 -29.03
C PHE A 387 -5.81 -17.46 -28.76
N THR A 388 -5.91 -18.47 -29.64
CA THR A 388 -6.78 -19.64 -29.39
C THR A 388 -6.17 -20.60 -28.37
N VAL A 389 -4.85 -20.57 -28.23
CA VAL A 389 -4.08 -21.55 -27.45
C VAL A 389 -3.77 -21.04 -26.04
N LEU A 390 -3.67 -19.73 -25.85
CA LEU A 390 -3.37 -19.10 -24.57
C LEU A 390 -4.63 -18.47 -23.96
N ASN A 391 -4.88 -18.71 -22.66
CA ASN A 391 -5.96 -18.06 -21.92
C ASN A 391 -5.80 -16.53 -22.01
N TRP A 392 -6.85 -15.82 -22.43
CA TRP A 392 -6.85 -14.37 -22.62
C TRP A 392 -6.29 -13.58 -21.42
N SER A 393 -6.63 -14.01 -20.20
CA SER A 393 -6.13 -13.37 -18.96
C SER A 393 -4.60 -13.46 -18.81
N ASN A 394 -4.01 -14.59 -19.21
CA ASN A 394 -2.57 -14.79 -19.19
C ASN A 394 -1.91 -13.92 -20.25
N ILE A 395 -2.46 -13.86 -21.47
CA ILE A 395 -1.94 -13.01 -22.56
C ILE A 395 -1.96 -11.53 -22.16
N GLU A 396 -3.01 -11.06 -21.49
CA GLU A 396 -3.09 -9.64 -21.12
C GLU A 396 -2.06 -9.28 -20.05
N THR A 397 -1.92 -10.13 -19.02
CA THR A 397 -0.87 -9.97 -17.99
C THR A 397 0.52 -9.96 -18.63
N SER A 398 0.74 -10.90 -19.54
CA SER A 398 1.96 -11.06 -20.33
C SER A 398 2.33 -9.82 -21.14
N ARG A 399 1.35 -9.20 -21.78
CA ARG A 399 1.53 -7.98 -22.57
C ARG A 399 1.87 -6.78 -21.69
N LEU A 400 1.19 -6.64 -20.56
CA LEU A 400 1.45 -5.58 -19.58
C LEU A 400 2.87 -5.71 -19.01
N ASP A 401 3.29 -6.92 -18.66
CA ASP A 401 4.63 -7.18 -18.14
C ASP A 401 5.71 -6.95 -19.21
N ALA A 402 5.48 -7.36 -20.46
CA ALA A 402 6.39 -7.04 -21.55
C ALA A 402 6.54 -5.52 -21.76
N CYS A 403 5.42 -4.77 -21.67
CA CYS A 403 5.41 -3.31 -21.76
C CYS A 403 6.12 -2.65 -20.58
N ARG A 404 6.00 -3.21 -19.38
CA ARG A 404 6.67 -2.74 -18.17
C ARG A 404 8.19 -2.97 -18.22
N LEU A 405 8.59 -4.13 -18.72
CA LEU A 405 9.99 -4.59 -18.72
C LEU A 405 10.79 -4.16 -19.96
N GLY A 406 10.15 -3.55 -20.96
CA GLY A 406 10.87 -3.11 -22.16
C GLY A 406 11.13 -4.22 -23.18
N LEU A 407 10.35 -5.31 -23.14
CA LEU A 407 10.56 -6.48 -23.99
C LEU A 407 9.88 -6.33 -25.36
N LEU A 408 10.39 -5.41 -26.19
CA LEU A 408 9.83 -5.07 -27.50
C LEU A 408 9.51 -6.29 -28.40
N PRO A 409 10.35 -7.34 -28.52
CA PRO A 409 10.03 -8.50 -29.35
C PRO A 409 8.74 -9.21 -28.93
N ILE A 410 8.48 -9.32 -27.63
CA ILE A 410 7.25 -9.93 -27.10
C ILE A 410 6.06 -9.02 -27.38
N VAL A 411 6.22 -7.71 -27.17
CA VAL A 411 5.15 -6.75 -27.48
C VAL A 411 4.79 -6.85 -28.97
N LYS A 412 5.76 -6.93 -29.88
CA LYS A 412 5.50 -7.15 -31.31
C LYS A 412 4.72 -8.43 -31.58
N LEU A 413 5.12 -9.54 -30.96
CA LEU A 413 4.46 -10.83 -31.10
C LEU A 413 3.00 -10.81 -30.60
N LEU A 414 2.75 -10.15 -29.48
CA LEU A 414 1.45 -10.19 -28.78
C LEU A 414 0.51 -9.02 -29.13
N SER A 415 0.95 -8.00 -29.89
CA SER A 415 0.16 -6.77 -30.16
C SER A 415 -0.72 -6.85 -31.41
N PHE A 416 -1.35 -7.99 -31.65
CA PHE A 416 -2.19 -8.20 -32.83
C PHE A 416 -3.64 -7.73 -32.61
N ARG A 417 -4.15 -6.91 -33.53
CA ARG A 417 -5.57 -6.55 -33.76
C ARG A 417 -6.38 -5.85 -32.66
N PHE A 418 -5.85 -5.60 -31.47
CA PHE A 418 -6.58 -4.89 -30.42
C PHE A 418 -5.79 -3.75 -29.79
N PHE A 419 -6.35 -2.54 -29.88
CA PHE A 419 -5.87 -1.35 -29.16
C PHE A 419 -6.29 -1.43 -27.71
N TYR A 420 -5.31 -1.72 -26.85
CA TYR A 420 -5.46 -1.47 -25.43
C TYR A 420 -4.61 -0.27 -25.07
N GLN A 421 -5.29 0.87 -24.91
CA GLN A 421 -4.75 2.09 -24.32
C GLN A 421 -3.90 1.80 -23.06
N GLN A 422 -4.27 0.76 -22.32
CA GLN A 422 -3.57 0.30 -21.13
C GLN A 422 -2.11 -0.11 -21.37
N LEU A 423 -1.79 -0.83 -22.45
CA LEU A 423 -0.42 -1.27 -22.75
C LEU A 423 0.49 -0.09 -23.01
N TYR A 424 -0.02 0.89 -23.75
CA TYR A 424 0.66 2.14 -24.02
C TYR A 424 0.89 2.95 -22.74
N THR A 425 -0.14 3.08 -21.89
CA THR A 425 -0.02 3.76 -20.59
C THR A 425 1.04 3.10 -19.70
N VAL A 426 1.11 1.76 -19.67
CA VAL A 426 2.14 1.03 -18.92
C VAL A 426 3.53 1.29 -19.51
N ALA A 427 3.71 1.20 -20.83
CA ALA A 427 5.00 1.46 -21.46
C ALA A 427 5.53 2.88 -21.15
N ILE A 428 4.64 3.88 -21.14
CA ILE A 428 4.98 5.25 -20.74
C ILE A 428 5.37 5.33 -19.26
N GLN A 429 4.54 4.76 -18.37
CA GLN A 429 4.75 4.81 -16.93
C GLN A 429 6.13 4.25 -16.54
N TYR A 430 6.62 3.26 -17.30
CA TYR A 430 7.93 2.63 -17.09
C TYR A 430 9.01 3.15 -18.05
N ASN A 431 8.79 4.26 -18.75
CA ASN A 431 9.77 4.91 -19.64
C ASN A 431 10.36 4.00 -20.75
N GLN A 432 9.55 3.07 -21.27
CA GLN A 432 9.99 2.13 -22.32
C GLN A 432 9.83 2.74 -23.73
N ILE A 433 10.73 3.67 -24.09
CA ILE A 433 10.61 4.49 -25.30
C ILE A 433 10.50 3.68 -26.60
N GLN A 434 11.23 2.57 -26.72
CA GLN A 434 11.19 1.73 -27.93
C GLN A 434 9.83 1.07 -28.15
N ILE A 435 9.13 0.72 -27.06
CA ILE A 435 7.77 0.15 -27.12
C ILE A 435 6.76 1.24 -27.46
N VAL A 436 6.92 2.42 -26.88
CA VAL A 436 6.08 3.59 -27.19
C VAL A 436 6.24 3.98 -28.67
N GLN A 437 7.48 4.01 -29.18
CA GLN A 437 7.78 4.21 -30.60
C GLN A 437 7.06 3.20 -31.48
N PHE A 438 7.17 1.92 -31.14
CA PHE A 438 6.47 0.86 -31.86
C PHE A 438 4.95 1.08 -31.92
N PHE A 439 4.30 1.48 -30.83
CA PHE A 439 2.86 1.75 -30.83
C PHE A 439 2.48 3.00 -31.65
N VAL A 440 3.30 4.04 -31.63
CA VAL A 440 3.06 5.26 -32.40
C VAL A 440 3.24 5.01 -33.91
N GLU A 441 4.32 4.32 -34.30
CA GLU A 441 4.65 4.02 -35.70
C GLU A 441 3.63 3.11 -36.37
N ASN A 442 3.09 2.12 -35.65
CA ASN A 442 2.12 1.18 -36.21
C ASN A 442 0.70 1.77 -36.31
N GLN A 443 0.56 3.10 -36.23
CA GLN A 443 -0.70 3.86 -36.25
C GLN A 443 -1.74 3.33 -35.27
N GLN A 444 -1.25 2.65 -34.24
CA GLN A 444 -2.11 2.08 -33.22
C GLN A 444 -2.63 3.16 -32.26
N LEU A 445 -1.90 4.28 -32.25
CA LEU A 445 -1.94 5.40 -31.35
C LEU A 445 -2.91 6.56 -31.67
N GLN A 446 -4.20 6.54 -31.32
CA GLN A 446 -4.98 7.80 -31.35
C GLN A 446 -4.71 8.64 -30.09
N LEU A 447 -3.74 9.54 -30.17
CA LEU A 447 -3.38 10.46 -29.08
C LEU A 447 -4.50 11.48 -28.83
N ASN A 448 -5.28 11.25 -27.78
CA ASN A 448 -6.34 12.13 -27.33
C ASN A 448 -5.99 12.83 -26.01
N THR A 449 -6.87 13.72 -25.55
CA THR A 449 -6.71 14.47 -24.28
C THR A 449 -6.61 13.56 -23.06
N GLY A 450 -7.31 12.43 -23.04
CA GLY A 450 -7.25 11.45 -21.95
C GLY A 450 -5.88 10.80 -21.84
N ILE A 451 -5.32 10.40 -22.99
CA ILE A 451 -3.97 9.85 -23.07
C ILE A 451 -2.96 10.91 -22.65
N PHE A 452 -3.03 12.13 -23.18
CA PHE A 452 -2.17 13.25 -22.77
C PHE A 452 -2.15 13.40 -21.25
N GLN A 453 -3.33 13.46 -20.63
CA GLN A 453 -3.43 13.64 -19.19
C GLN A 453 -2.80 12.47 -18.43
N SER A 454 -3.04 11.22 -18.86
CA SER A 454 -2.45 10.05 -18.23
C SER A 454 -0.92 10.00 -18.38
N THR A 455 -0.40 10.41 -19.54
CA THR A 455 1.03 10.40 -19.86
C THR A 455 1.79 11.42 -19.01
N PHE A 456 1.38 12.69 -19.08
CA PHE A 456 2.09 13.79 -18.42
C PHE A 456 1.76 13.95 -16.93
N SER A 457 0.91 13.07 -16.38
CA SER A 457 0.72 12.93 -14.93
C SER A 457 1.72 11.96 -14.28
N ASN A 458 2.47 11.19 -15.07
CA ASN A 458 3.47 10.23 -14.58
C ASN A 458 4.88 10.82 -14.61
N PRO A 459 5.84 10.27 -13.83
CA PRO A 459 7.25 10.65 -13.91
C PRO A 459 7.88 10.14 -15.22
N LEU A 460 7.91 11.01 -16.23
CA LEU A 460 8.53 10.74 -17.51
C LEU A 460 10.02 11.09 -17.48
N SER A 461 10.82 10.29 -18.17
CA SER A 461 12.18 10.66 -18.58
C SER A 461 12.13 11.80 -19.59
N GLU A 462 13.22 12.56 -19.71
CA GLU A 462 13.32 13.64 -20.69
C GLU A 462 13.21 13.12 -22.13
N GLU A 463 13.82 11.98 -22.40
CA GLU A 463 13.75 11.32 -23.71
C GLU A 463 12.30 10.97 -24.09
N MET A 464 11.54 10.37 -23.17
CA MET A 464 10.13 10.03 -23.38
C MET A 464 9.26 11.29 -23.58
N PHE A 465 9.50 12.34 -22.78
CA PHE A 465 8.78 13.61 -22.93
C PHE A 465 9.02 14.22 -24.30
N ASN A 466 10.29 14.34 -24.71
CA ASN A 466 10.68 14.90 -26.00
C ASN A 466 10.11 14.11 -27.16
N TYR A 467 10.07 12.79 -27.04
CA TYR A 467 9.50 11.93 -28.06
C TYR A 467 8.00 12.13 -28.20
N LEU A 468 7.24 12.17 -27.09
CA LEU A 468 5.78 12.21 -27.14
C LEU A 468 5.20 13.60 -27.41
N TRP A 469 5.87 14.66 -26.95
CA TRP A 469 5.36 16.03 -27.03
C TRP A 469 4.93 16.49 -28.44
N PRO A 470 5.65 16.18 -29.53
CA PRO A 470 5.28 16.59 -30.89
C PRO A 470 4.04 15.88 -31.41
N PHE A 471 3.72 14.68 -30.93
CA PHE A 471 2.60 13.90 -31.44
C PHE A 471 1.24 14.33 -30.89
N PHE A 472 1.22 15.16 -29.85
CA PHE A 472 -0.01 15.74 -29.31
C PHE A 472 -0.34 17.05 -30.02
N GLU A 473 -1.52 17.11 -30.64
CA GLU A 473 -2.02 18.32 -31.30
C GLU A 473 -2.27 19.45 -30.30
N ASP A 474 -2.20 20.71 -30.74
CA ASP A 474 -2.41 21.87 -29.86
C ASP A 474 -3.78 21.87 -29.16
N ARG A 475 -4.82 21.32 -29.81
CA ARG A 475 -6.14 21.14 -29.19
C ARG A 475 -6.12 20.18 -27.99
N THR A 476 -5.22 19.19 -27.99
CA THR A 476 -5.06 18.26 -26.87
C THR A 476 -4.26 18.89 -25.73
N LYS A 477 -3.40 19.86 -26.06
CA LYS A 477 -2.60 20.67 -25.13
C LYS A 477 -3.39 21.84 -24.56
N ASN A 478 -4.72 21.79 -24.43
CA ASN A 478 -5.47 22.97 -23.97
C ASN A 478 -5.11 23.36 -22.52
N THR A 479 -5.40 24.61 -22.18
CA THR A 479 -5.10 25.24 -20.89
C THR A 479 -5.64 24.43 -19.70
N GLN A 480 -6.87 23.91 -19.78
CA GLN A 480 -7.47 23.10 -18.70
C GLN A 480 -6.76 21.76 -18.51
N VAL A 481 -6.40 21.08 -19.59
CA VAL A 481 -5.72 19.78 -19.56
C VAL A 481 -4.30 19.92 -19.05
N ILE A 482 -3.54 20.91 -19.55
CA ILE A 482 -2.19 21.21 -19.06
C ILE A 482 -2.23 21.53 -17.56
N SER A 483 -3.18 22.36 -17.13
CA SER A 483 -3.35 22.72 -15.73
C SER A 483 -3.61 21.50 -14.83
N LYS A 484 -4.43 20.55 -15.29
CA LYS A 484 -4.69 19.30 -14.58
C LYS A 484 -3.45 18.40 -14.51
N CYS A 485 -2.63 18.37 -15.56
CA CYS A 485 -1.35 17.64 -15.55
C CYS A 485 -0.40 18.25 -14.53
N ILE A 486 -0.24 19.59 -14.53
CA ILE A 486 0.58 20.32 -13.57
C ILE A 486 0.13 20.01 -12.13
N LYS A 487 -1.18 20.09 -11.83
CA LYS A 487 -1.74 19.73 -10.52
C LYS A 487 -1.37 18.32 -10.09
N THR A 488 -1.47 17.36 -11.02
CA THR A 488 -1.20 15.94 -10.73
C THR A 488 0.28 15.67 -10.52
N VAL A 489 1.14 16.30 -11.32
CA VAL A 489 2.60 16.23 -11.14
C VAL A 489 3.01 16.82 -9.80
N LEU A 490 2.46 17.98 -9.44
CA LEU A 490 2.75 18.67 -8.20
C LEU A 490 2.24 17.91 -6.97
N SER A 491 1.16 17.14 -7.08
CA SER A 491 0.70 16.28 -6.00
C SER A 491 1.56 15.04 -5.80
N HIS A 492 2.32 14.60 -6.83
CA HIS A 492 3.13 13.39 -6.78
C HIS A 492 4.29 13.48 -5.76
N PRO A 493 4.58 12.42 -4.98
CA PRO A 493 5.63 12.43 -3.95
C PRO A 493 7.05 12.58 -4.53
N ASN A 494 7.29 12.06 -5.75
CA ASN A 494 8.59 12.13 -6.45
C ASN A 494 8.64 13.27 -7.50
N TYR A 495 8.10 14.45 -7.21
CA TYR A 495 8.00 15.55 -8.18
C TYR A 495 9.35 16.08 -8.68
N LEU A 496 10.46 15.86 -7.96
CA LEU A 496 11.82 16.29 -8.34
C LEU A 496 12.25 15.78 -9.72
N ALA A 497 11.92 14.53 -10.06
CA ALA A 497 12.20 13.96 -11.38
C ALA A 497 11.36 14.59 -12.51
N VAL A 498 10.34 15.38 -12.15
CA VAL A 498 9.33 15.92 -13.07
C VAL A 498 9.40 17.45 -13.16
N ILE A 499 10.21 18.13 -12.33
CA ILE A 499 10.34 19.60 -12.32
C ILE A 499 10.68 20.17 -13.71
N GLN A 500 11.55 19.49 -14.47
CA GLN A 500 11.94 19.93 -15.81
C GLN A 500 10.77 19.91 -16.81
N HIS A 501 9.79 19.02 -16.61
CA HIS A 501 8.58 18.94 -17.44
C HIS A 501 7.56 20.01 -17.09
N ILE A 502 7.54 20.43 -15.81
CA ILE A 502 6.67 21.51 -15.34
C ILE A 502 7.02 22.81 -16.07
N ASP A 503 8.32 23.12 -16.25
CA ASP A 503 8.76 24.32 -16.98
C ASP A 503 8.16 24.37 -18.40
N ARG A 504 8.26 23.26 -19.15
CA ARG A 504 7.72 23.17 -20.50
C ARG A 504 6.20 23.25 -20.54
N LEU A 505 5.51 22.59 -19.61
CA LEU A 505 4.04 22.68 -19.48
C LEU A 505 3.59 24.10 -19.14
N VAL A 506 4.28 24.78 -18.23
CA VAL A 506 4.01 26.17 -17.83
C VAL A 506 4.28 27.13 -18.99
N ASN A 507 5.39 26.96 -19.71
CA ASN A 507 5.70 27.80 -20.87
C ASN A 507 4.63 27.65 -21.96
N GLN A 508 4.17 26.43 -22.25
CA GLN A 508 3.05 26.22 -23.18
C GLN A 508 1.75 26.86 -22.68
N TYR A 509 1.48 26.76 -21.38
CA TYR A 509 0.32 27.40 -20.75
C TYR A 509 0.36 28.94 -20.87
N ILE A 510 1.54 29.55 -20.69
CA ILE A 510 1.75 30.99 -20.87
C ILE A 510 1.54 31.42 -22.32
N VAL A 511 2.06 30.64 -23.28
CA VAL A 511 1.85 30.89 -24.72
C VAL A 511 0.35 30.91 -25.04
N GLN A 512 -0.42 29.95 -24.52
CA GLN A 512 -1.87 29.90 -24.72
C GLN A 512 -2.65 31.04 -24.07
N LEU A 513 -2.11 31.62 -22.99
CA LEU A 513 -2.69 32.80 -22.36
C LEU A 513 -2.25 34.12 -23.02
N ASN A 514 -1.66 34.08 -24.22
CA ASN A 514 -1.10 35.24 -24.92
C ASN A 514 -0.13 36.03 -24.02
N GLY A 515 0.72 35.33 -23.28
CA GLY A 515 1.73 35.94 -22.40
C GLY A 515 1.21 36.44 -21.05
N LYS A 516 -0.08 36.29 -20.75
CA LYS A 516 -0.62 36.61 -19.41
C LYS A 516 -0.17 35.56 -18.40
N ARG A 517 0.58 35.98 -17.36
CA ARG A 517 1.09 35.09 -16.31
C ARG A 517 -0.04 34.65 -15.38
N PRO A 518 -0.18 33.35 -15.07
CA PRO A 518 -1.22 32.84 -14.18
C PRO A 518 -0.81 32.98 -12.71
N ILE A 519 -0.71 34.21 -12.23
CA ILE A 519 -0.29 34.49 -10.84
C ILE A 519 -1.33 33.94 -9.85
N PHE A 520 -2.61 33.99 -10.19
CA PHE A 520 -3.71 33.59 -9.30
C PHE A 520 -3.86 32.07 -9.08
N TRP A 521 -3.23 31.22 -9.90
CA TRP A 521 -3.45 29.76 -9.87
C TRP A 521 -2.47 29.00 -8.97
N LEU A 522 -1.25 29.50 -8.81
CA LEU A 522 -0.23 28.84 -7.98
C LEU A 522 -0.57 28.86 -6.49
N ASP A 523 -1.23 29.93 -6.02
CA ASP A 523 -1.61 30.14 -4.62
C ASP A 523 -2.59 29.10 -4.05
N GLN A 524 -3.39 28.43 -4.90
CA GLN A 524 -4.47 27.56 -4.45
C GLN A 524 -4.13 26.06 -4.41
N ILE A 525 -3.00 25.65 -4.99
CA ILE A 525 -2.77 24.23 -5.35
C ILE A 525 -1.74 23.55 -4.44
N LEU A 526 -0.95 24.31 -3.72
CA LEU A 526 0.28 23.83 -3.12
C LEU A 526 0.21 23.89 -1.60
N SER A 527 0.24 22.71 -0.97
CA SER A 527 0.48 22.61 0.46
C SER A 527 1.96 22.90 0.77
N PHE A 528 2.21 23.60 1.87
CA PHE A 528 3.55 23.78 2.43
C PHE A 528 4.17 22.37 2.69
N PRO A 529 5.38 22.03 2.19
CA PRO A 529 6.48 22.87 1.71
C PRO A 529 6.67 22.95 0.17
N LYS A 530 5.72 22.44 -0.64
CA LYS A 530 5.85 22.43 -2.11
C LYS A 530 5.85 23.84 -2.73
N ASN A 531 5.27 24.82 -2.01
CA ASN A 531 5.35 26.25 -2.34
C ASN A 531 6.78 26.77 -2.44
N LEU A 532 7.68 26.33 -1.56
CA LEU A 532 9.03 26.90 -1.45
C LEU A 532 9.89 26.59 -2.68
N LEU A 533 9.91 25.34 -3.13
CA LEU A 533 10.74 24.92 -4.27
C LEU A 533 10.22 25.42 -5.61
N ILE A 534 8.90 25.67 -5.72
CA ILE A 534 8.30 26.24 -6.92
C ILE A 534 8.48 27.75 -6.93
N LEU A 535 8.40 28.43 -5.78
CA LEU A 535 8.73 29.84 -5.67
C LEU A 535 10.22 30.08 -5.96
N ASP A 536 11.14 29.28 -5.40
CA ASP A 536 12.58 29.36 -5.71
C ASP A 536 12.87 29.10 -7.20
N PHE A 537 12.22 28.08 -7.78
CA PHE A 537 12.31 27.82 -9.22
C PHE A 537 11.76 29.00 -10.04
N PHE A 538 10.62 29.58 -9.63
CA PHE A 538 10.03 30.73 -10.32
C PHE A 538 10.90 31.99 -10.21
N PHE A 539 11.45 32.27 -9.03
CA PHE A 539 12.35 33.40 -8.81
C PHE A 539 13.65 33.20 -9.58
N SER A 540 14.30 32.03 -9.51
CA SER A 540 15.56 31.78 -10.23
C SER A 540 15.45 31.83 -11.76
N LYS A 541 14.29 31.48 -12.34
CA LYS A 541 14.08 31.47 -13.81
C LYS A 541 13.44 32.74 -14.37
N PHE A 542 12.60 33.42 -13.60
CA PHE A 542 11.76 34.51 -14.11
C PHE A 542 11.92 35.85 -13.37
N TYR A 543 12.77 35.90 -12.33
CA TYR A 543 13.22 37.16 -11.74
C TYR A 543 14.41 37.68 -12.54
N VAL A 544 14.22 38.82 -13.21
CA VAL A 544 15.31 39.59 -13.77
C VAL A 544 15.75 40.56 -12.68
N PRO A 545 17.00 40.50 -12.18
CA PRO A 545 17.52 41.50 -11.26
C PRO A 545 17.40 42.87 -11.92
N CYS A 546 16.74 43.82 -11.25
CA CYS A 546 16.70 45.21 -11.70
C CYS A 546 18.07 45.87 -11.42
N ASP A 547 19.08 45.52 -12.21
CA ASP A 547 20.41 46.13 -12.12
C ASP A 547 20.64 47.26 -13.14
N GLU A 548 19.59 47.68 -13.87
CA GLU A 548 19.64 48.89 -14.68
C GLU A 548 18.73 50.00 -14.11
N PRO A 549 19.25 51.23 -13.92
CA PRO A 549 18.44 52.37 -13.52
C PRO A 549 17.54 52.79 -14.69
N GLN A 550 16.39 52.14 -14.83
CA GLN A 550 15.39 52.54 -15.81
C GLN A 550 14.64 53.78 -15.31
N SER A 551 15.12 54.95 -15.76
CA SER A 551 14.31 56.15 -15.85
C SER A 551 13.21 55.96 -16.89
N LYS A 552 12.09 55.34 -16.51
CA LYS A 552 10.75 55.56 -17.06
C LYS A 552 9.74 54.63 -16.37
N SER A 553 8.64 55.23 -15.94
CA SER A 553 7.52 54.62 -15.24
C SER A 553 7.06 53.28 -15.84
N HIS A 554 7.45 52.18 -15.20
CA HIS A 554 6.84 50.87 -15.42
C HIS A 554 6.39 50.28 -14.08
N ASP A 555 5.07 50.32 -13.91
CA ASP A 555 4.20 49.46 -13.11
C ASP A 555 4.87 48.66 -11.95
N HIS A 556 5.12 49.35 -10.84
CA HIS A 556 5.60 48.77 -9.57
C HIS A 556 4.65 47.71 -8.97
N THR A 557 3.39 47.69 -9.40
CA THR A 557 2.33 46.78 -8.92
C THR A 557 2.66 45.29 -9.04
N LYS A 558 3.61 44.91 -9.90
CA LYS A 558 3.96 43.50 -10.21
C LYS A 558 4.94 42.88 -9.22
N ASN A 559 5.92 43.65 -8.73
CA ASN A 559 6.86 43.18 -7.70
C ASN A 559 6.21 43.17 -6.32
N ASP A 560 5.29 44.11 -6.08
CA ASP A 560 4.54 44.21 -4.84
C ASP A 560 3.62 43.00 -4.60
N SER A 561 3.06 42.40 -5.68
CA SER A 561 2.20 41.22 -5.57
C SER A 561 2.97 39.97 -5.12
N ALA A 562 4.16 39.73 -5.66
CA ALA A 562 5.00 38.58 -5.27
C ALA A 562 5.54 38.74 -3.83
N MET A 563 5.92 39.96 -3.45
CA MET A 563 6.39 40.30 -2.10
C MET A 563 5.24 40.23 -1.06
N ALA A 564 4.03 40.68 -1.42
CA ALA A 564 2.85 40.59 -0.57
C ALA A 564 2.42 39.14 -0.30
N ILE A 565 2.53 38.26 -1.31
CA ILE A 565 2.28 36.81 -1.14
C ILE A 565 3.32 36.20 -0.19
N ALA A 566 4.60 36.57 -0.34
CA ALA A 566 5.66 36.09 0.56
C ALA A 566 5.44 36.53 2.02
N LEU A 567 5.09 37.80 2.24
CA LEU A 567 4.82 38.32 3.59
C LEU A 567 3.55 37.71 4.21
N LYS A 568 2.49 37.48 3.41
CA LYS A 568 1.24 36.84 3.86
C LYS A 568 1.43 35.41 4.37
N HIS A 569 2.48 34.71 3.92
CA HIS A 569 2.81 33.35 4.34
C HIS A 569 3.94 33.27 5.38
N GLY A 570 4.33 34.40 5.99
CA GLY A 570 5.20 34.43 7.18
C GLY A 570 6.70 34.37 6.88
N TYR A 571 7.14 34.74 5.67
CA TYR A 571 8.58 34.81 5.37
C TYR A 571 9.20 36.10 5.93
N ILE A 572 10.29 35.97 6.69
CA ILE A 572 11.17 37.07 7.09
C ILE A 572 12.47 36.92 6.29
N PHE A 573 12.72 37.86 5.37
CA PHE A 573 13.98 37.92 4.62
C PHE A 573 15.02 38.65 5.47
N ASN A 574 16.01 37.93 5.99
CA ASN A 574 17.01 38.50 6.90
C ASN A 574 18.09 39.36 6.23
N ASN A 575 17.99 39.72 4.94
CA ASN A 575 18.98 40.57 4.26
C ASN A 575 18.37 41.36 3.10
N ILE A 576 17.37 42.20 3.37
CA ILE A 576 16.98 43.28 2.44
C ILE A 576 17.03 44.60 3.20
N SER A 577 18.11 45.35 3.03
CA SER A 577 18.19 46.74 3.45
C SER A 577 17.37 47.60 2.49
N ILE A 578 16.12 47.88 2.84
CA ILE A 578 15.30 48.86 2.14
C ILE A 578 15.76 50.24 2.61
N VAL A 579 16.52 50.95 1.78
CA VAL A 579 16.76 52.39 1.95
C VAL A 579 15.51 53.11 1.45
N THR A 580 14.57 53.38 2.34
CA THR A 580 13.51 54.35 2.05
C THR A 580 14.10 55.75 2.13
N HIS A 581 14.43 56.35 0.99
CA HIS A 581 14.58 57.80 0.92
C HIS A 581 13.19 58.43 0.94
N ASN A 582 12.77 58.85 2.14
CA ASN A 582 11.70 59.83 2.27
C ASN A 582 12.23 61.17 1.74
N ASN A 583 11.58 61.71 0.71
CA ASN A 583 11.49 63.13 0.47
C ASN A 583 10.15 63.41 -0.24
N ASN A 584 9.24 63.99 0.54
CA ASN A 584 7.95 64.62 0.22
C ASN A 584 6.86 63.77 -0.44
#